data_AF-A0A6L3XRF1-F1
#
_entry.id   AF-A0A6L3XRF1-F1
#
_cell.length_a   1.000
_cell.length_b   1.000
_cell.length_c   1.000
_cell.angle_alpha   90.00
_cell.angle_beta   90.00
_cell.angle_gamma   90.00
#
_symmetry.space_group_name_H-M   'P 1'
#
loop_
_entity.id
_entity.type
_entity.pdbx_description
1 polymer ?
#
loop_
_entity_poly.entity_id
_entity_poly.type
_entity_poly.pdbx_seq_one_letter_code
_entity_poly.pdbx_strand_id
1 'polypeptide(L)'
;KGATPEMVRTLDNALAHYAKIIARDLDIDVLNLAGGGAAGGMGAALYAFCGAQLRQGIEIVTDALHLDEQVADADLVITGEGRIDSQTIHGKVPVGVARVAKRYNKPVIGIAGSLTADVGVVHEHGLDAVFSVIYTICSLEDALENAQQNVQLAARNIAAVIKMGRGMSR
;
A
#
# COMPACT_ATOMS: atom_id res chain seq x y z
N LYS A 1 -0.74 -20.27 6.25
CA LYS A 1 -1.28 -20.49 7.62
C LYS A 1 -1.10 -21.93 8.13
N GLY A 2 -0.26 -22.78 7.53
CA GLY A 2 0.01 -24.13 8.04
C GLY A 2 -1.08 -25.19 7.81
N ALA A 3 -2.10 -24.93 6.99
CA ALA A 3 -3.16 -25.91 6.70
C ALA A 3 -2.70 -26.92 5.62
N THR A 4 -2.98 -28.21 5.83
CA THR A 4 -2.76 -29.25 4.81
C THR A 4 -3.85 -29.21 3.73
N PRO A 5 -3.65 -29.82 2.55
CA PRO A 5 -4.67 -29.88 1.50
C PRO A 5 -6.01 -30.46 1.97
N GLU A 6 -5.97 -31.47 2.84
CA GLU A 6 -7.15 -32.06 3.48
C GLU A 6 -7.87 -31.03 4.36
N MET A 7 -7.12 -30.29 5.18
CA MET A 7 -7.67 -29.24 6.03
C MET A 7 -8.31 -28.12 5.20
N VAL A 8 -7.69 -27.73 4.08
CA VAL A 8 -8.23 -26.71 3.18
C VAL A 8 -9.61 -27.12 2.66
N ARG A 9 -9.78 -28.36 2.18
CA ARG A 9 -11.09 -28.86 1.73
C ARG A 9 -12.14 -28.83 2.83
N THR A 10 -11.78 -29.26 4.04
CA THR A 10 -12.68 -29.25 5.19
C THR A 10 -13.09 -27.83 5.59
N LEU A 11 -12.13 -26.90 5.64
CA LEU A 11 -12.37 -25.51 6.00
C LEU A 11 -13.21 -24.78 4.94
N ASP A 12 -12.96 -25.03 3.67
CA ASP A 12 -13.73 -24.43 2.56
C ASP A 12 -15.20 -24.87 2.61
N ASN A 13 -15.46 -26.17 2.80
CA ASN A 13 -16.82 -26.69 2.99
C ASN A 13 -17.51 -26.08 4.22
N ALA A 14 -16.79 -25.92 5.33
CA ALA A 14 -17.31 -25.30 6.54
C ALA A 14 -17.65 -23.81 6.32
N LEU A 15 -16.81 -23.07 5.59
CA LEU A 15 -17.08 -21.67 5.25
C LEU A 15 -18.26 -21.52 4.28
N ALA A 16 -18.39 -22.42 3.30
CA ALA A 16 -19.56 -22.45 2.42
C ALA A 16 -20.86 -22.75 3.19
N HIS A 17 -20.80 -23.63 4.18
CA HIS A 17 -21.93 -23.88 5.08
C HIS A 17 -22.25 -22.67 5.95
N TYR A 18 -21.23 -22.02 6.52
CA TYR A 18 -21.38 -20.81 7.32
C TYR A 18 -22.03 -19.66 6.53
N ALA A 19 -21.61 -19.44 5.28
CA ALA A 19 -22.23 -18.46 4.39
C ALA A 19 -23.72 -18.74 4.14
N LYS A 20 -24.11 -20.02 3.98
CA LYS A 20 -25.53 -20.42 3.84
C LYS A 20 -26.33 -20.14 5.11
N ILE A 21 -25.74 -20.35 6.29
CA ILE A 21 -26.38 -20.03 7.57
C ILE A 21 -26.58 -18.52 7.71
N ILE A 22 -25.56 -17.72 7.38
CA ILE A 22 -25.66 -16.25 7.38
C ILE A 22 -26.80 -15.79 6.47
N ALA A 23 -26.87 -16.30 5.24
CA ALA A 23 -27.93 -15.94 4.31
C ALA A 23 -29.32 -16.31 4.84
N ARG A 24 -29.47 -17.48 5.48
CA ARG A 24 -30.75 -17.93 6.06
C ARG A 24 -31.18 -17.09 7.26
N ASP A 25 -30.26 -16.79 8.17
CA ASP A 25 -30.59 -16.22 9.49
C ASP A 25 -30.54 -14.69 9.51
N LEU A 26 -29.76 -14.07 8.63
CA LEU A 26 -29.57 -12.62 8.57
C LEU A 26 -30.10 -12.00 7.27
N ASP A 27 -30.51 -12.81 6.28
CA ASP A 27 -30.92 -12.35 4.94
C ASP A 27 -29.82 -11.54 4.22
N ILE A 28 -28.55 -11.94 4.42
CA ILE A 28 -27.36 -11.30 3.84
C ILE A 28 -26.55 -12.33 3.04
N ASP A 29 -26.32 -12.07 1.75
CA ASP A 29 -25.40 -12.88 0.93
C ASP A 29 -23.94 -12.43 1.13
N VAL A 30 -23.16 -13.26 1.81
CA VAL A 30 -21.71 -13.07 1.98
C VAL A 30 -20.86 -13.98 1.09
N LEU A 31 -21.47 -14.91 0.35
CA LEU A 31 -20.75 -15.88 -0.46
C LEU A 31 -20.05 -15.20 -1.64
N ASN A 32 -20.71 -14.20 -2.23
CA ASN A 32 -20.20 -13.43 -3.37
C ASN A 32 -19.53 -12.10 -2.97
N LEU A 33 -19.35 -11.87 -1.67
CA LEU A 33 -18.78 -10.63 -1.16
C LEU A 33 -17.29 -10.52 -1.50
N ALA A 34 -16.93 -9.57 -2.36
CA ALA A 34 -15.53 -9.27 -2.65
C ALA A 34 -14.78 -8.89 -1.36
N GLY A 35 -13.69 -9.60 -1.07
CA GLY A 35 -12.96 -9.45 0.20
C GLY A 35 -13.55 -10.20 1.40
N GLY A 36 -14.66 -10.93 1.25
CA GLY A 36 -15.29 -11.70 2.32
C GLY A 36 -14.36 -12.77 2.93
N GLY A 37 -13.48 -13.36 2.11
CA GLY A 37 -12.46 -14.31 2.56
C GLY A 37 -11.30 -13.70 3.37
N ALA A 38 -11.21 -12.38 3.50
CA ALA A 38 -10.14 -11.70 4.22
C ALA A 38 -10.00 -12.23 5.65
N ALA A 39 -8.75 -12.37 6.09
CA ALA A 39 -8.37 -12.98 7.37
C ALA A 39 -8.96 -14.38 7.64
N GLY A 40 -9.43 -15.10 6.61
CA GLY A 40 -10.02 -16.45 6.75
C GLY A 40 -11.54 -16.43 7.00
N GLY A 41 -12.26 -15.51 6.35
CA GLY A 41 -13.72 -15.38 6.46
C GLY A 41 -14.19 -14.33 7.47
N MET A 42 -13.25 -13.66 8.17
CA MET A 42 -13.59 -12.59 9.10
C MET A 42 -14.15 -11.37 8.38
N GLY A 43 -13.73 -11.09 7.14
CA GLY A 43 -14.32 -10.03 6.32
C GLY A 43 -15.82 -10.20 6.12
N ALA A 44 -16.26 -11.41 5.80
CA ALA A 44 -17.68 -11.77 5.69
C ALA A 44 -18.42 -11.62 7.02
N ALA A 45 -17.81 -12.04 8.14
CA ALA A 45 -18.42 -11.91 9.46
C ALA A 45 -18.59 -10.44 9.89
N LEU A 46 -17.57 -9.59 9.70
CA LEU A 46 -17.66 -8.17 10.01
C LEU A 46 -18.74 -7.47 9.17
N TYR A 47 -18.85 -7.83 7.89
CA TYR A 47 -19.89 -7.32 7.02
C TYR A 47 -21.29 -7.72 7.49
N ALA A 48 -21.52 -9.02 7.70
CA ALA A 48 -22.86 -9.53 8.05
C ALA A 48 -23.32 -9.16 9.47
N PHE A 49 -22.43 -9.26 10.46
CA PHE A 49 -22.82 -9.14 11.88
C PHE A 49 -22.59 -7.73 12.44
N CYS A 50 -21.66 -6.96 11.89
CA CYS A 50 -21.33 -5.63 12.39
C CYS A 50 -21.73 -4.51 11.43
N GLY A 51 -22.29 -4.84 10.25
CA GLY A 51 -22.58 -3.86 9.21
C GLY A 51 -21.34 -3.14 8.69
N ALA A 52 -20.16 -3.76 8.80
CA ALA A 52 -18.91 -3.13 8.41
C ALA A 52 -18.80 -3.00 6.89
N GLN A 53 -18.14 -1.93 6.43
CA GLN A 53 -17.82 -1.76 5.02
C GLN A 53 -16.41 -2.26 4.73
N LEU A 54 -16.28 -3.17 3.76
CA LEU A 54 -14.98 -3.59 3.24
C LEU A 54 -14.48 -2.52 2.26
N ARG A 55 -13.39 -1.84 2.63
CA ARG A 55 -12.74 -0.81 1.81
C ARG A 55 -11.26 -1.14 1.64
N GLN A 56 -10.62 -0.55 0.64
CA GLN A 56 -9.17 -0.68 0.49
C GLN A 56 -8.47 -0.05 1.70
N GLY A 57 -7.49 -0.74 2.28
CA GLY A 57 -6.81 -0.27 3.50
C GLY A 57 -6.19 1.12 3.35
N ILE A 58 -5.65 1.43 2.17
CA ILE A 58 -5.08 2.75 1.90
C ILE A 58 -6.14 3.85 1.93
N GLU A 59 -7.34 3.63 1.39
CA GLU A 59 -8.42 4.62 1.44
C GLU A 59 -8.86 4.90 2.87
N ILE A 60 -8.97 3.85 3.70
CA ILE A 60 -9.31 4.00 5.12
C ILE A 60 -8.28 4.88 5.82
N VAL A 61 -6.98 4.62 5.59
CA VAL A 61 -5.88 5.38 6.21
C VAL A 61 -5.83 6.82 5.68
N THR A 62 -6.00 7.04 4.38
CA THR A 62 -5.99 8.38 3.79
C THR A 62 -7.13 9.24 4.30
N ASP A 63 -8.33 8.66 4.44
CA ASP A 63 -9.50 9.35 4.99
C ASP A 63 -9.29 9.67 6.48
N ALA A 64 -8.87 8.67 7.27
CA ALA A 64 -8.68 8.83 8.71
C ALA A 64 -7.61 9.88 9.06
N LEU A 65 -6.57 10.02 8.23
CA LEU A 65 -5.50 10.98 8.42
C LEU A 65 -5.74 12.34 7.72
N HIS A 66 -6.89 12.51 7.05
CA HIS A 66 -7.21 13.70 6.27
C HIS A 66 -6.09 14.04 5.27
N LEU A 67 -5.53 13.02 4.62
CA LEU A 67 -4.37 13.17 3.74
C LEU A 67 -4.66 14.13 2.57
N ASP A 68 -5.88 14.11 2.06
CA ASP A 68 -6.32 14.95 0.95
C ASP A 68 -6.11 16.45 1.23
N GLU A 69 -6.53 16.90 2.40
CA GLU A 69 -6.40 18.29 2.85
C GLU A 69 -4.93 18.68 3.02
N GLN A 70 -4.12 17.80 3.63
CA GLN A 70 -2.69 18.05 3.81
C GLN A 70 -1.94 18.14 2.48
N VAL A 71 -2.33 17.30 1.51
CA VAL A 71 -1.69 17.24 0.20
C VAL A 71 -2.09 18.41 -0.69
N ALA A 72 -3.31 18.94 -0.55
CA ALA A 72 -3.76 20.12 -1.29
C ALA A 72 -2.84 21.34 -1.05
N ASP A 73 -2.38 21.53 0.18
CA ASP A 73 -1.50 22.64 0.57
C ASP A 73 0.00 22.36 0.36
N ALA A 74 0.39 21.10 0.13
CA ALA A 74 1.79 20.72 -0.02
C ALA A 74 2.42 21.20 -1.34
N ASP A 75 3.70 21.57 -1.34
CA ASP A 75 4.47 21.83 -2.58
C ASP A 75 5.05 20.55 -3.20
N LEU A 76 5.27 19.53 -2.37
CA LEU A 76 5.92 18.26 -2.71
C LEU A 76 5.43 17.18 -1.76
N VAL A 77 5.14 16.00 -2.30
CA VAL A 77 4.80 14.82 -1.52
C VAL A 77 5.94 13.81 -1.58
N ILE A 78 6.36 13.32 -0.41
CA ILE A 78 7.33 12.23 -0.30
C ILE A 78 6.61 11.05 0.33
N THR A 79 6.74 9.88 -0.29
CA THR A 79 6.16 8.62 0.20
C THR A 79 7.19 7.50 0.10
N GLY A 80 6.87 6.32 0.63
CA GLY A 80 7.82 5.21 0.65
C GLY A 80 7.27 3.92 1.24
N GLU A 81 7.97 2.82 0.94
CA GLU A 81 7.76 1.51 1.55
C GLU A 81 9.04 0.66 1.47
N GLY A 82 9.07 -0.51 2.13
CA GLY A 82 10.27 -1.36 2.16
C GLY A 82 10.69 -1.90 0.79
N ARG A 83 9.73 -2.10 -0.13
CA ARG A 83 10.00 -2.53 -1.51
C ARG A 83 8.96 -1.95 -2.44
N ILE A 84 9.41 -1.19 -3.44
CA ILE A 84 8.56 -0.72 -4.54
C ILE A 84 8.78 -1.60 -5.76
N ASP A 85 7.70 -2.20 -6.25
CA ASP A 85 7.65 -3.14 -7.38
C ASP A 85 6.31 -3.05 -8.13
N SER A 86 6.06 -3.91 -9.11
CA SER A 86 4.75 -3.98 -9.79
C SER A 86 3.60 -4.41 -8.89
N GLN A 87 3.83 -4.89 -7.68
CA GLN A 87 2.74 -5.13 -6.73
C GLN A 87 2.34 -3.85 -6.01
N THR A 88 3.21 -2.83 -5.97
CA THR A 88 2.90 -1.53 -5.36
C THR A 88 1.71 -0.84 -6.02
N ILE A 89 1.54 -1.01 -7.33
CA ILE A 89 0.42 -0.41 -8.09
C ILE A 89 -0.95 -0.98 -7.72
N HIS A 90 -0.99 -2.14 -7.05
CA HIS A 90 -2.20 -2.83 -6.63
C HIS A 90 -2.77 -2.33 -5.29
N GLY A 91 -2.68 -1.02 -5.05
CA GLY A 91 -3.30 -0.37 -3.89
C GLY A 91 -2.44 -0.33 -2.62
N LYS A 92 -1.11 -0.41 -2.75
CA LYS A 92 -0.19 -0.13 -1.64
C LYS A 92 -0.05 1.38 -1.38
N VAL A 93 0.59 1.70 -0.26
CA VAL A 93 0.72 3.06 0.28
C VAL A 93 1.29 4.06 -0.74
N PRO A 94 2.41 3.80 -1.44
CA PRO A 94 3.00 4.81 -2.32
C PRO A 94 2.06 5.26 -3.44
N VAL A 95 1.36 4.32 -4.08
CA VAL A 95 0.43 4.61 -5.18
C VAL A 95 -0.86 5.27 -4.67
N GLY A 96 -1.37 4.88 -3.49
CA GLY A 96 -2.52 5.58 -2.91
C GLY A 96 -2.20 7.04 -2.58
N VAL A 97 -1.05 7.30 -1.95
CA VAL A 97 -0.57 8.67 -1.68
C VAL A 97 -0.36 9.43 -2.98
N ALA A 98 0.25 8.81 -3.99
CA ALA A 98 0.46 9.43 -5.30
C ALA A 98 -0.86 9.81 -5.98
N ARG A 99 -1.88 8.92 -5.97
CA ARG A 99 -3.20 9.22 -6.53
C ARG A 99 -3.84 10.44 -5.89
N VAL A 100 -3.79 10.56 -4.56
CA VAL A 100 -4.28 11.75 -3.83
C VAL A 100 -3.53 13.00 -4.29
N ALA A 101 -2.21 12.94 -4.34
CA ALA A 101 -1.35 14.04 -4.78
C ALA A 101 -1.61 14.50 -6.21
N LYS A 102 -1.88 13.55 -7.12
CA LYS A 102 -2.17 13.86 -8.52
C LYS A 102 -3.52 14.54 -8.73
N ARG A 103 -4.49 14.42 -7.81
CA ARG A 103 -5.72 15.23 -7.86
C ARG A 103 -5.45 16.73 -7.81
N TYR A 104 -4.35 17.13 -7.16
CA TYR A 104 -3.92 18.52 -7.01
C TYR A 104 -2.68 18.87 -7.84
N ASN A 105 -2.30 18.00 -8.79
CA ASN A 105 -1.10 18.15 -9.62
C ASN A 105 0.20 18.34 -8.80
N LYS A 106 0.29 17.73 -7.62
CA LYS A 106 1.51 17.82 -6.81
C LYS A 106 2.59 16.86 -7.32
N PRO A 107 3.88 17.25 -7.27
CA PRO A 107 4.98 16.33 -7.53
C PRO A 107 5.10 15.33 -6.37
N VAL A 108 5.45 14.08 -6.70
CA VAL A 108 5.52 12.95 -5.78
C VAL A 108 6.82 12.19 -5.97
N ILE A 109 7.57 12.00 -4.88
CA ILE A 109 8.81 11.22 -4.86
C ILE A 109 8.63 10.01 -3.94
N GLY A 110 8.93 8.82 -4.46
CA GLY A 110 9.00 7.58 -3.69
C GLY A 110 10.43 7.31 -3.18
N ILE A 111 10.57 6.98 -1.90
CA ILE A 111 11.82 6.49 -1.30
C ILE A 111 11.57 5.06 -0.81
N ALA A 112 12.29 4.08 -1.38
CA ALA A 112 12.07 2.67 -1.11
C ALA A 112 13.27 1.98 -0.49
N GLY A 113 13.02 1.00 0.38
CA GLY A 113 14.06 0.10 0.90
C GLY A 113 14.77 -0.68 -0.21
N SER A 114 14.04 -1.09 -1.24
CA SER A 114 14.56 -1.77 -2.43
C SER A 114 13.64 -1.51 -3.62
N LEU A 115 14.21 -1.57 -4.83
CA LEU A 115 13.48 -1.48 -6.10
C LEU A 115 13.70 -2.77 -6.89
N THR A 116 12.70 -3.17 -7.66
CA THR A 116 12.80 -4.29 -8.61
C THR A 116 12.97 -3.78 -10.04
N ALA A 117 13.33 -4.67 -10.98
CA ALA A 117 13.59 -4.29 -12.37
C ALA A 117 12.37 -3.69 -13.08
N ASP A 118 11.17 -4.04 -12.64
CA ASP A 118 9.88 -3.60 -13.15
C ASP A 118 9.32 -2.35 -12.44
N VAL A 119 10.12 -1.69 -11.59
CA VAL A 119 9.69 -0.48 -10.84
C VAL A 119 9.12 0.62 -11.74
N GLY A 120 9.55 0.71 -12.99
CA GLY A 120 9.13 1.78 -13.92
C GLY A 120 7.62 1.93 -14.08
N VAL A 121 6.85 0.85 -13.86
CA VAL A 121 5.38 0.87 -13.93
C VAL A 121 4.77 1.89 -12.96
N VAL A 122 5.41 2.17 -11.82
CA VAL A 122 4.87 3.08 -10.81
C VAL A 122 4.79 4.53 -11.29
N HIS A 123 5.55 4.90 -12.33
CA HIS A 123 5.49 6.23 -12.92
C HIS A 123 4.14 6.49 -13.61
N GLU A 124 3.58 5.46 -14.26
CA GLU A 124 2.24 5.51 -14.86
C GLU A 124 1.14 5.62 -13.80
N HIS A 125 1.47 5.34 -12.53
CA HIS A 125 0.57 5.41 -11.38
C HIS A 125 0.83 6.60 -10.46
N GLY A 126 1.58 7.60 -10.94
CA GLY A 126 1.67 8.93 -10.32
C GLY A 126 2.90 9.20 -9.48
N LEU A 127 3.86 8.28 -9.35
CA LEU A 127 5.17 8.62 -8.78
C LEU A 127 6.04 9.30 -9.84
N ASP A 128 6.45 10.54 -9.64
CA ASP A 128 7.29 11.25 -10.63
C ASP A 128 8.75 10.81 -10.59
N ALA A 129 9.22 10.41 -9.42
CA ALA A 129 10.56 9.86 -9.23
C ALA A 129 10.56 8.80 -8.12
N VAL A 130 11.43 7.81 -8.23
CA VAL A 130 11.60 6.76 -7.23
C VAL A 130 13.08 6.49 -6.99
N PHE A 131 13.45 6.35 -5.72
CA PHE A 131 14.82 6.12 -5.29
C PHE A 131 14.92 4.91 -4.35
N SER A 132 15.95 4.10 -4.53
CA SER A 132 16.37 3.10 -3.54
C SER A 132 17.24 3.76 -2.47
N VAL A 133 17.10 3.33 -1.22
CA VAL A 133 17.97 3.79 -0.13
C VAL A 133 19.30 3.03 -0.06
N ILE A 134 19.39 1.89 -0.75
CA ILE A 134 20.61 1.06 -0.78
C ILE A 134 21.63 1.67 -1.74
N TYR A 135 22.83 1.96 -1.23
CA TYR A 135 23.92 2.56 -2.01
C TYR A 135 25.21 1.71 -2.01
N THR A 136 25.27 0.63 -1.24
CA THR A 136 26.33 -0.38 -1.23
C THR A 136 25.74 -1.78 -1.34
N ILE A 137 26.56 -2.74 -1.75
CA ILE A 137 26.19 -4.15 -1.64
C ILE A 137 26.30 -4.52 -0.15
N CYS A 138 25.18 -4.94 0.46
CA CYS A 138 25.12 -5.37 1.85
C CYS A 138 24.13 -6.52 2.03
N SER A 139 24.18 -7.18 3.19
CA SER A 139 23.17 -8.19 3.54
C SER A 139 21.81 -7.51 3.85
N LEU A 140 20.73 -8.30 3.83
CA LEU A 140 19.41 -7.79 4.25
C LEU A 140 19.43 -7.32 5.71
N GLU A 141 20.18 -8.00 6.57
CA GLU A 141 20.30 -7.66 7.99
C GLU A 141 20.99 -6.30 8.16
N ASP A 142 22.13 -6.09 7.50
CA ASP A 142 22.83 -4.79 7.51
C ASP A 142 21.96 -3.66 6.93
N ALA A 143 21.20 -3.95 5.87
CA ALA A 143 20.30 -3.00 5.23
C ALA A 143 19.18 -2.54 6.19
N LEU A 144 18.64 -3.47 6.99
CA LEU A 144 17.60 -3.20 7.98
C LEU A 144 18.16 -2.50 9.21
N GLU A 145 19.32 -2.93 9.70
CA GLU A 145 20.01 -2.30 10.84
C GLU A 145 20.34 -0.83 10.54
N ASN A 146 20.77 -0.53 9.32
CA ASN A 146 21.13 0.81 8.89
C ASN A 146 19.99 1.58 8.19
N ALA A 147 18.76 1.05 8.19
CA ALA A 147 17.65 1.57 7.40
C ALA A 147 17.38 3.07 7.65
N GLN A 148 17.43 3.50 8.91
CA GLN A 148 17.22 4.91 9.28
C GLN A 148 18.27 5.83 8.62
N GLN A 149 19.55 5.46 8.69
CA GLN A 149 20.64 6.25 8.12
C GLN A 149 20.56 6.26 6.59
N ASN A 150 20.23 5.11 5.99
CA ASN A 150 20.06 4.96 4.54
C ASN A 150 18.94 5.86 4.01
N VAL A 151 17.78 5.86 4.67
CA VAL A 151 16.64 6.74 4.34
C VAL A 151 17.04 8.21 4.48
N GLN A 152 17.71 8.58 5.57
CA GLN A 152 18.13 9.96 5.82
C GLN A 152 19.10 10.46 4.73
N LEU A 153 20.08 9.64 4.34
CA LEU A 153 21.05 9.99 3.32
C LEU A 153 20.39 10.14 1.94
N ALA A 154 19.52 9.20 1.57
CA ALA A 154 18.74 9.28 0.34
C ALA A 154 17.88 10.56 0.29
N ALA A 155 17.11 10.83 1.36
CA ALA A 155 16.28 12.02 1.46
C ALA A 155 17.09 13.31 1.38
N ARG A 156 18.25 13.39 2.06
CA ARG A 156 19.15 14.54 1.98
C ARG A 156 19.64 14.77 0.55
N ASN A 157 20.02 13.72 -0.17
CA ASN A 157 20.52 13.85 -1.53
C ASN A 157 19.42 14.25 -2.51
N ILE A 158 18.22 13.69 -2.38
CA ILE A 158 17.03 14.11 -3.14
C ILE A 158 16.75 15.61 -2.92
N ALA A 159 16.74 16.06 -1.66
CA ALA A 159 16.54 17.48 -1.34
C ALA A 159 17.64 18.38 -1.93
N ALA A 160 18.89 17.92 -1.94
CA ALA A 160 20.00 18.64 -2.58
C ALA A 160 19.82 18.76 -4.09
N VAL A 161 19.35 17.71 -4.77
CA VAL A 161 19.00 17.73 -6.20
C VAL A 161 17.87 18.72 -6.48
N ILE A 162 16.82 18.73 -5.66
CA ILE A 162 15.71 19.70 -5.80
C ILE A 162 16.22 21.14 -5.63
N LYS A 163 17.04 21.39 -4.60
CA LYS A 163 17.66 22.72 -4.37
C LYS A 163 18.51 23.16 -5.55
N MET A 164 19.30 22.25 -6.13
CA MET A 164 20.09 22.51 -7.32
C MET A 164 19.20 22.83 -8.52
N GLY A 165 18.14 22.04 -8.76
CA GLY A 165 17.19 22.27 -9.85
C GLY A 165 16.51 23.64 -9.79
N ARG A 166 16.16 24.13 -8.59
CA ARG A 166 15.63 25.50 -8.41
C ARG A 166 16.61 26.59 -8.86
N GLY A 167 17.91 26.33 -8.80
CA GLY A 167 18.95 27.25 -9.27
C GLY A 167 19.18 27.20 -10.77
N MET A 168 18.75 26.14 -11.46
CA MET A 168 18.90 25.97 -12.92
C MET A 168 17.77 26.64 -13.72
N SER A 169 16.64 26.95 -13.09
CA SER A 169 15.53 27.71 -13.72
C SER A 169 15.75 29.23 -13.73
N ARG A 170 17.00 29.68 -13.62
CA ARG A 170 17.41 31.09 -13.79
C ARG A 170 18.16 31.27 -15.09
#